data_AF-A0A940WDH2-F1
#
_entry.id   AF-A0A940WDH2-F1
#
_cell.length_a   1.000
_cell.length_b   1.000
_cell.length_c   1.000
_cell.angle_alpha   90.00
_cell.angle_beta   90.00
_cell.angle_gamma   90.00
#
_symmetry.space_group_name_H-M   'P 1'
#
loop_
_entity.id
_entity.type
_entity.pdbx_description
1 polymer ?
#
loop_
_entity_poly.entity_id
_entity_poly.type
_entity_poly.pdbx_seq_one_letter_code
_entity_poly.pdbx_strand_id
1 'polypeptide(L)'
;MGPLRRPLSIRAGVVLQLALVATASLALLAVFALKVIEVTLQRRHVEAGISVAGVVRRAVEKEIAENPGSPSLSAGIFFRSLSPYINEIVLLSEPPPEGRPKVVPVGEKAFPFLPVYPTVDVILPFGPPSPPVASAAVSVPRGIRVRLHSPGIAAEVGTFVNVTLLLAAIDIVVIVLFGGVLLDRNVISPVRKLASAAEKVAAGEYSLRVEGVEGNEVGQLAASFNRMVEGILEAQERLRRSGEETFRAEKLATVGRLAAGVAHEVGNPVMAIRGYAEYLLKHRPDAAESGECLDKVVEETKKIENIVRGLLSVASSSDGRKGATDVNAVVHETVEMLSYRNLFRDVEVRLELG
;
A
#
# COMPACT_ATOMS: atom_id res chain seq x y z
N MET A 1 9.79 -12.41 -24.78
CA MET A 1 8.88 -11.85 -23.75
C MET A 1 8.80 -12.86 -22.60
N GLY A 2 9.63 -12.70 -21.57
CA GLY A 2 9.59 -13.54 -20.36
C GLY A 2 8.76 -12.85 -19.28
N PRO A 3 7.90 -13.56 -18.54
CA PRO A 3 7.04 -12.94 -17.54
C PRO A 3 7.89 -12.49 -16.36
N LEU A 4 7.97 -11.18 -16.15
CA LEU A 4 8.55 -10.55 -14.95
C LEU A 4 7.66 -10.85 -13.74
N ARG A 5 7.74 -12.07 -13.18
CA ARG A 5 7.35 -12.30 -11.79
C ARG A 5 8.47 -11.72 -10.92
N ARG A 6 8.39 -10.42 -10.62
CA ARG A 6 9.29 -9.84 -9.62
C ARG A 6 8.81 -10.26 -8.23
N PRO A 7 9.70 -10.82 -7.39
CA PRO A 7 9.33 -11.25 -6.05
C PRO A 7 8.98 -10.02 -5.22
N LEU A 8 7.86 -10.11 -4.48
CA LEU A 8 7.58 -9.24 -3.34
C LEU A 8 8.88 -8.98 -2.60
N SER A 9 9.19 -7.72 -2.31
CA SER A 9 10.41 -7.36 -1.59
C SER A 9 10.58 -8.27 -0.40
N ILE A 10 11.80 -8.77 -0.24
CA ILE A 10 12.16 -9.74 0.78
C ILE A 10 11.61 -9.30 2.15
N ARG A 11 11.53 -8.00 2.45
CA ARG A 11 10.94 -7.49 3.70
C ARG A 11 9.41 -7.50 3.73
N ALA A 12 8.70 -7.09 2.68
CA ALA A 12 7.24 -7.16 2.64
C ALA A 12 6.74 -8.62 2.60
N GLY A 13 7.44 -9.46 1.83
CA GLY A 13 7.27 -10.91 1.83
C GLY A 13 7.56 -11.52 3.20
N VAL A 14 8.66 -11.14 3.87
CA VAL A 14 8.99 -11.63 5.21
C VAL A 14 7.99 -11.17 6.26
N VAL A 15 7.52 -9.93 6.21
CA VAL A 15 6.52 -9.42 7.16
C VAL A 15 5.19 -10.16 6.99
N LEU A 16 4.75 -10.35 5.75
CA LEU A 16 3.55 -11.14 5.46
C LEU A 16 3.74 -12.61 5.84
N GLN A 17 4.91 -13.19 5.57
CA GLN A 17 5.24 -14.56 5.95
C GLN A 17 5.33 -14.73 7.47
N LEU A 18 5.92 -13.79 8.21
CA LEU A 18 6.00 -13.84 9.67
C LEU A 18 4.61 -13.70 10.29
N ALA A 19 3.78 -12.80 9.77
CA ALA A 19 2.39 -12.72 10.17
C ALA A 19 1.70 -14.07 9.91
N LEU A 20 1.76 -14.58 8.67
CA LEU A 20 1.12 -15.83 8.27
C LEU A 20 1.66 -17.07 9.00
N VAL A 21 2.93 -17.08 9.38
CA VAL A 21 3.54 -18.13 10.20
C VAL A 21 3.07 -18.02 11.64
N ALA A 22 2.99 -16.81 12.21
CA ALA A 22 2.44 -16.59 13.54
C ALA A 22 0.96 -17.01 13.60
N THR A 23 0.17 -16.67 12.57
CA THR A 23 -1.23 -17.07 12.46
C THR A 23 -1.36 -18.59 12.30
N ALA A 24 -0.58 -19.19 11.42
CA ALA A 24 -0.61 -20.64 11.19
C ALA A 24 -0.20 -21.39 12.46
N SER A 25 0.77 -20.86 13.21
CA SER A 25 1.21 -21.43 14.47
C SER A 25 0.12 -21.37 15.53
N LEU A 26 -0.60 -20.25 15.68
CA LEU A 26 -1.72 -20.13 16.63
C LEU A 26 -2.91 -21.02 16.23
N ALA A 27 -3.28 -21.04 14.95
CA ALA A 27 -4.34 -21.90 14.45
C ALA A 27 -4.02 -23.39 14.62
N LEU A 28 -2.78 -23.79 14.37
CA LEU A 28 -2.31 -25.16 14.61
C LEU A 28 -2.41 -25.51 16.10
N LEU A 29 -2.08 -24.56 16.99
CA LEU A 29 -2.19 -24.74 18.43
C LEU A 29 -3.66 -24.95 18.86
N ALA A 30 -4.60 -24.18 18.29
CA ALA A 30 -6.03 -24.35 18.54
C ALA A 30 -6.55 -25.72 18.06
N VAL A 31 -6.17 -26.15 16.85
CA VAL A 31 -6.53 -27.48 16.31
C VAL A 31 -5.92 -28.60 17.15
N PHE A 32 -4.65 -28.44 17.54
CA PHE A 32 -3.96 -29.39 18.41
C PHE A 32 -4.64 -29.50 19.76
N ALA A 33 -5.02 -28.37 20.38
CA ALA A 33 -5.78 -28.37 21.63
C ALA A 33 -7.09 -29.16 21.48
N LEU A 34 -7.85 -28.91 20.41
CA LEU A 34 -9.11 -29.63 20.13
C LEU A 34 -8.89 -31.14 19.98
N LYS A 35 -7.79 -31.54 19.33
CA LYS A 35 -7.46 -32.97 19.15
C LYS A 35 -6.97 -33.62 20.45
N VAL A 36 -6.21 -32.89 21.27
CA VAL A 36 -5.79 -33.34 22.60
C VAL A 36 -7.01 -33.54 23.51
N ILE A 37 -7.99 -32.63 23.45
CA ILE A 37 -9.26 -32.76 24.17
C ILE A 37 -9.98 -34.04 23.76
N GLU A 38 -10.13 -34.30 22.46
CA GLU A 38 -10.75 -35.52 21.92
C GLU A 38 -10.08 -36.79 22.47
N VAL A 39 -8.75 -36.89 22.35
CA VAL A 39 -7.98 -38.07 22.78
C VAL A 39 -8.03 -38.25 24.29
N THR A 40 -7.89 -37.17 25.05
CA THR A 40 -7.85 -37.23 26.52
C THR A 40 -9.21 -37.62 27.10
N LEU A 41 -10.30 -37.05 26.57
CA LEU A 41 -11.65 -37.37 27.03
C LEU A 41 -12.08 -38.78 26.62
N GLN A 42 -11.82 -39.20 25.39
CA GLN A 42 -12.11 -40.57 24.96
C GLN A 42 -11.35 -41.59 25.82
N ARG A 43 -10.06 -41.36 26.05
CA ARG A 43 -9.24 -42.28 26.86
C ARG A 43 -9.73 -42.37 28.31
N ARG A 44 -9.99 -41.22 28.96
CA ARG A 44 -10.54 -41.18 30.32
C ARG A 44 -11.90 -41.88 30.40
N HIS A 45 -12.77 -41.68 29.42
CA HIS A 45 -14.09 -42.29 29.41
C HIS A 45 -14.02 -43.81 29.22
N VAL A 46 -13.15 -44.29 28.33
CA VAL A 46 -12.92 -45.72 28.10
C VAL A 46 -12.32 -46.40 29.34
N GLU A 47 -11.29 -45.81 29.94
CA GLU A 47 -10.62 -46.35 31.14
C GLU A 47 -11.59 -46.39 32.34
N ALA A 48 -12.35 -45.31 32.57
CA ALA A 48 -13.37 -45.28 33.61
C ALA A 48 -14.46 -46.32 33.35
N GLY A 49 -14.90 -46.47 32.09
CA GLY A 49 -15.93 -47.42 31.74
C GLY A 49 -15.51 -48.88 31.92
N ILE A 50 -14.29 -49.23 31.53
CA ILE A 50 -13.71 -50.56 31.77
C ILE A 50 -13.60 -50.84 33.27
N SER A 51 -13.16 -49.86 34.07
CA SER A 51 -13.04 -50.00 35.53
C SER A 51 -14.40 -50.29 36.19
N VAL A 52 -15.42 -49.48 35.88
CA VAL A 52 -16.79 -49.65 36.41
C VAL A 52 -17.38 -50.99 35.98
N ALA A 53 -17.29 -51.34 34.69
CA ALA A 53 -17.77 -52.62 34.19
C ALA A 53 -17.04 -53.80 34.85
N GLY A 54 -15.74 -53.66 35.17
CA GLY A 54 -14.96 -54.68 35.88
C GLY A 54 -15.39 -54.90 37.33
N VAL A 55 -15.84 -53.85 38.03
CA VAL A 55 -16.44 -53.97 39.36
C VAL A 55 -17.78 -54.70 39.28
N VAL A 56 -18.63 -54.29 38.33
CA VAL A 56 -19.93 -54.93 38.08
C VAL A 56 -19.76 -56.41 37.74
N ARG A 57 -18.80 -56.74 36.86
CA ARG A 57 -18.49 -58.14 36.49
C ARG A 57 -18.20 -58.98 37.73
N ARG A 58 -17.31 -58.50 38.61
CA ARG A 58 -16.92 -59.22 39.85
C ARG A 58 -18.10 -59.42 40.80
N ALA A 59 -18.97 -58.42 40.93
CA ALA A 59 -20.17 -58.52 41.76
C ALA A 59 -21.14 -59.58 41.22
N VAL A 60 -21.33 -59.60 39.89
CA VAL A 60 -22.18 -60.59 39.21
C VAL A 60 -21.58 -62.00 39.28
N GLU A 61 -20.26 -62.15 39.10
CA GLU A 61 -19.55 -63.43 39.26
C GLU A 61 -19.74 -64.01 40.67
N LYS A 62 -19.69 -63.15 41.70
CA LYS A 62 -19.92 -63.56 43.09
C LYS A 62 -21.35 -64.03 43.32
N GLU A 63 -22.35 -63.30 42.81
CA GLU A 63 -23.77 -63.66 42.95
C GLU A 63 -24.09 -64.98 42.26
N ILE A 64 -23.56 -65.21 41.05
CA ILE A 64 -23.74 -66.47 40.31
C ILE A 64 -23.12 -67.64 41.06
N ALA A 65 -21.97 -67.43 41.73
CA ALA A 65 -21.30 -68.46 42.51
C ALA A 65 -22.07 -68.82 43.80
N GLU A 66 -22.74 -67.85 44.41
CA GLU A 66 -23.54 -68.05 45.64
C GLU A 66 -24.93 -68.65 45.33
N ASN A 67 -25.53 -68.36 44.17
CA ASN A 67 -26.88 -68.79 43.78
C ASN A 67 -26.97 -69.40 42.35
N PRO A 68 -26.54 -70.66 42.14
CA PRO A 68 -26.42 -71.27 40.80
C PRO A 68 -27.74 -71.70 40.13
N GLY A 69 -28.89 -71.66 40.83
CA GLY A 69 -30.15 -72.28 40.40
C GLY A 69 -31.24 -71.35 39.85
N SER A 70 -31.07 -70.03 39.94
CA SER A 70 -32.08 -69.08 39.46
C SER A 70 -31.41 -67.81 38.94
N PRO A 71 -31.04 -67.75 37.65
CA PRO A 71 -30.73 -66.48 37.01
C PRO A 71 -32.04 -65.73 36.70
N SER A 72 -32.98 -65.66 37.65
CA SER A 72 -34.15 -64.78 37.51
C SER A 72 -33.62 -63.36 37.63
N LEU A 73 -33.34 -62.76 36.47
CA LEU A 73 -32.87 -61.40 36.27
C LEU A 73 -33.90 -60.36 36.78
N SER A 74 -34.12 -60.28 38.09
CA SER A 74 -34.37 -59.01 38.77
C SER A 74 -33.09 -58.14 38.82
N ALA A 75 -31.97 -58.65 38.27
CA ALA A 75 -30.73 -57.93 38.02
C ALA A 75 -30.92 -56.66 37.16
N GLY A 76 -31.94 -56.61 36.29
CA GLY A 76 -32.25 -55.39 35.53
C GLY A 76 -32.69 -54.20 36.40
N ILE A 77 -33.25 -54.47 37.58
CA ILE A 77 -33.76 -53.45 38.52
C ILE A 77 -32.74 -53.18 39.63
N PHE A 78 -32.10 -54.22 40.18
CA PHE A 78 -31.11 -54.09 41.26
C PHE A 78 -29.90 -53.22 40.85
N PHE A 79 -29.47 -53.31 39.59
CA PHE A 79 -28.27 -52.60 39.15
C PHE A 79 -28.53 -51.21 38.54
N ARG A 80 -29.76 -50.90 38.10
CA ARG A 80 -30.16 -49.51 37.76
C ARG A 80 -30.03 -48.56 38.96
N SER A 81 -30.05 -49.10 40.18
CA SER A 81 -29.91 -48.38 41.45
C SER A 81 -28.46 -48.19 41.92
N LEU A 82 -27.46 -48.89 41.35
CA LEU A 82 -26.09 -48.85 41.87
C LEU A 82 -25.34 -47.56 41.50
N SER A 83 -25.70 -46.94 40.38
CA SER A 83 -25.02 -45.73 39.91
C SER A 83 -25.84 -45.01 38.84
N PRO A 84 -25.93 -43.67 38.87
CA PRO A 84 -26.56 -42.89 37.80
C PRO A 84 -25.85 -43.00 36.45
N TYR A 85 -24.67 -43.64 36.41
CA TYR A 85 -23.86 -43.84 35.21
C TYR A 85 -24.13 -45.18 34.50
N ILE A 86 -24.95 -46.08 35.06
CA ILE A 86 -25.25 -47.41 34.49
C ILE A 86 -26.72 -47.44 34.02
N ASN A 87 -26.94 -47.54 32.71
CA ASN A 87 -28.28 -47.57 32.13
C ASN A 87 -28.85 -49.00 32.06
N GLU A 88 -28.00 -49.97 31.73
CA GLU A 88 -28.42 -51.33 31.42
C GLU A 88 -27.26 -52.31 31.64
N ILE A 89 -27.57 -53.51 32.11
CA ILE A 89 -26.64 -54.63 32.21
C ILE A 89 -27.29 -55.84 31.57
N VAL A 90 -26.59 -56.47 30.63
CA VAL A 90 -27.07 -57.66 29.91
C VAL A 90 -26.03 -58.76 30.01
N LEU A 91 -26.47 -59.95 30.44
CA LEU A 91 -25.66 -61.16 30.40
C LEU A 91 -25.64 -61.71 28.98
N LEU A 92 -24.46 -62.00 28.46
CA LEU A 92 -24.26 -62.54 27.13
C LEU A 92 -23.99 -64.04 27.20
N SER A 93 -24.70 -64.80 26.36
CA SER A 93 -24.49 -66.24 26.20
C SER A 93 -23.19 -66.57 25.45
N GLU A 94 -22.65 -65.60 24.71
CA GLU A 94 -21.40 -65.73 23.95
C GLU A 94 -20.35 -64.74 24.47
N PRO A 95 -19.07 -65.17 24.59
CA PRO A 95 -17.99 -64.28 25.02
C PRO A 95 -17.66 -63.27 23.91
N PRO A 96 -17.12 -62.08 24.26
CA PRO A 96 -16.61 -61.15 23.26
C PRO A 96 -15.53 -61.79 22.37
N PRO A 97 -15.47 -61.44 21.06
CA PRO A 97 -14.43 -61.94 20.17
C PRO A 97 -13.05 -61.63 20.75
N GLU A 98 -12.14 -62.60 20.70
CA GLU A 98 -10.76 -62.57 21.25
C GLU A 98 -10.63 -62.60 22.79
N GLY A 99 -11.73 -62.67 23.55
CA GLY A 99 -11.66 -62.77 25.02
C GLY A 99 -11.08 -61.53 25.72
N ARG A 100 -11.09 -60.37 25.06
CA ARG A 100 -10.62 -59.08 25.60
C ARG A 100 -11.78 -58.13 25.88
N PRO A 101 -11.63 -57.18 26.83
CA PRO A 101 -12.57 -56.06 26.98
C PRO A 101 -12.75 -55.31 25.67
N LYS A 102 -14.00 -55.08 25.26
CA LYS A 102 -14.33 -54.28 24.07
C LYS A 102 -15.26 -53.13 24.46
N VAL A 103 -14.90 -51.91 24.06
CA VAL A 103 -15.75 -50.72 24.25
C VAL A 103 -16.30 -50.30 22.90
N VAL A 104 -17.63 -50.22 22.80
CA VAL A 104 -18.34 -49.86 21.58
C VAL A 104 -19.16 -48.59 21.84
N PRO A 105 -18.97 -47.50 21.08
CA PRO A 105 -19.82 -46.32 21.22
C PRO A 105 -21.25 -46.62 20.77
N VAL A 106 -22.23 -46.08 21.49
CA VAL A 106 -23.67 -46.31 21.21
C VAL A 106 -24.43 -44.99 21.22
N GLY A 107 -25.30 -44.81 20.23
CA GLY A 107 -26.13 -43.61 20.09
C GLY A 107 -25.44 -42.47 19.33
N GLU A 108 -25.94 -41.26 19.52
CA GLU A 108 -25.47 -40.07 18.83
C GLU A 108 -24.18 -39.51 19.44
N LYS A 109 -23.39 -38.83 18.60
CA LYS A 109 -22.21 -38.09 19.06
C LYS A 109 -22.68 -36.92 19.92
N ALA A 110 -21.92 -36.61 20.96
CA ALA A 110 -22.14 -35.42 21.77
C ALA A 110 -22.00 -34.13 20.93
N PHE A 111 -21.16 -34.15 19.88
CA PHE A 111 -20.98 -33.05 18.95
C PHE A 111 -20.82 -33.55 17.49
N PRO A 112 -21.27 -32.82 16.47
CA PRO A 112 -21.26 -33.29 15.08
C PRO A 112 -19.86 -33.65 14.55
N PHE A 113 -18.86 -32.89 15.00
CA PHE A 113 -17.49 -32.92 14.47
C PHE A 113 -16.49 -33.67 15.36
N LEU A 114 -16.88 -34.07 16.58
CA LEU A 114 -16.03 -34.80 17.51
C LEU A 114 -16.58 -36.22 17.72
N PRO A 115 -15.76 -37.28 17.58
CA PRO A 115 -16.18 -38.67 17.79
C PRO A 115 -16.32 -39.01 19.28
N VAL A 116 -16.90 -38.12 20.08
CA VAL A 116 -17.13 -38.32 21.51
C VAL A 116 -18.58 -38.76 21.70
N TYR A 117 -18.77 -39.92 22.31
CA TYR A 117 -20.09 -40.51 22.55
C TYR A 117 -20.36 -40.50 24.05
N PRO A 118 -21.52 -39.97 24.50
CA PRO A 118 -21.89 -39.92 25.91
C PRO A 118 -22.30 -41.29 26.46
N THR A 119 -22.62 -42.24 25.59
CA THR A 119 -23.02 -43.60 25.95
C THR A 119 -22.10 -44.61 25.27
N VAL A 120 -21.60 -45.57 26.04
CA VAL A 120 -20.72 -46.64 25.56
C VAL A 120 -21.16 -47.99 26.13
N ASP A 121 -21.13 -49.02 25.30
CA ASP A 121 -21.31 -50.41 25.72
C ASP A 121 -19.92 -51.01 26.00
N VAL A 122 -19.68 -51.40 27.25
CA VAL A 122 -18.46 -52.09 27.67
C VAL A 122 -18.77 -53.58 27.79
N ILE A 123 -18.12 -54.39 26.98
CA ILE A 123 -18.30 -55.83 26.92
C ILE A 123 -17.08 -56.51 27.57
N LEU A 124 -17.33 -57.32 28.60
CA LEU A 124 -16.29 -58.07 29.32
C LEU A 124 -16.59 -59.58 29.30
N PRO A 125 -15.59 -60.44 29.15
CA PRO A 125 -15.76 -61.90 29.29
C PRO A 125 -15.85 -62.32 30.76
N PHE A 126 -16.55 -63.42 31.03
CA PHE A 126 -16.54 -64.14 32.30
C PHE A 126 -15.57 -65.33 32.24
N GLY A 127 -14.66 -65.46 33.23
CA GLY A 127 -13.73 -66.59 33.37
C GLY A 127 -12.73 -66.83 32.20
N PRO A 128 -11.78 -67.77 32.35
CA PRO A 128 -10.87 -68.15 31.26
C PRO A 128 -11.59 -68.98 30.18
N PRO A 129 -11.18 -68.88 28.89
CA PRO A 129 -11.80 -69.60 27.79
C PRO A 129 -11.55 -71.11 27.96
N SER A 130 -12.53 -71.81 28.51
CA SER A 130 -12.50 -73.27 28.64
C SER A 130 -13.24 -73.91 27.46
N PRO A 131 -12.81 -75.07 26.94
CA PRO A 131 -13.44 -75.71 25.78
C PRO A 131 -14.89 -76.10 26.08
N PRO A 132 -15.74 -76.25 25.05
CA PRO A 132 -17.17 -76.51 25.22
C PRO A 132 -17.38 -77.87 25.88
N VAL A 133 -17.65 -77.88 27.19
CA VAL A 133 -18.11 -79.09 27.86
C VAL A 133 -19.56 -79.33 27.45
N ALA A 134 -19.78 -80.38 26.67
CA ALA A 134 -21.10 -80.88 26.33
C ALA A 134 -21.70 -81.59 27.55
N SER A 135 -22.43 -80.86 28.40
CA SER A 135 -23.58 -81.37 29.15
C SER A 135 -24.15 -80.32 30.11
N ALA A 136 -25.46 -80.45 30.34
CA ALA A 136 -26.33 -79.75 31.29
C ALA A 136 -27.00 -78.45 30.81
N ALA A 137 -28.34 -78.49 30.84
CA ALA A 137 -29.32 -77.55 30.32
C ALA A 137 -29.46 -76.24 31.13
N VAL A 138 -28.35 -75.64 31.56
CA VAL A 138 -28.34 -74.33 32.23
C VAL A 138 -27.48 -73.40 31.39
N SER A 139 -28.08 -72.36 30.81
CA SER A 139 -27.39 -71.36 30.01
C SER A 139 -26.46 -70.52 30.89
N VAL A 140 -25.23 -70.99 31.12
CA VAL A 140 -24.21 -70.25 31.88
C VAL A 140 -23.78 -69.02 31.07
N PRO A 141 -23.89 -67.80 31.62
CA PRO A 141 -23.48 -66.59 30.91
C PRO A 141 -21.95 -66.58 30.70
N ARG A 142 -21.52 -66.22 29.48
CA ARG A 142 -20.10 -66.21 29.06
C ARG A 142 -19.50 -64.81 28.91
N GLY A 143 -20.33 -63.77 28.99
CA GLY A 143 -19.87 -62.38 29.09
C GLY A 143 -20.92 -61.44 29.68
N ILE A 144 -20.53 -60.21 29.91
CA ILE A 144 -21.40 -59.13 30.40
C ILE A 144 -21.25 -57.91 29.49
N ARG A 145 -22.39 -57.31 29.14
CA ARG A 145 -22.47 -55.99 28.51
C ARG A 145 -22.99 -55.00 29.53
N VAL A 146 -22.20 -53.98 29.83
CA VAL A 146 -22.59 -52.87 30.70
C VAL A 146 -22.72 -51.62 29.83
N ARG A 147 -23.93 -51.07 29.75
CA ARG A 147 -24.20 -49.80 29.07
C ARG A 147 -24.00 -48.66 30.05
N LEU A 148 -22.96 -47.87 29.78
CA LEU A 148 -22.59 -46.73 30.61
C LEU A 148 -23.01 -45.43 29.92
N HIS A 149 -23.56 -44.51 30.71
CA HIS A 149 -23.88 -43.16 30.27
C HIS A 149 -23.14 -42.16 31.17
N SER A 150 -22.36 -41.27 30.55
CA SER A 150 -21.69 -40.19 31.27
C SER A 150 -22.34 -38.84 30.92
N PRO A 151 -23.31 -38.39 31.72
CA PRO A 151 -24.06 -37.17 31.42
C PRO A 151 -23.18 -35.91 31.44
N GLY A 152 -22.04 -35.93 32.13
CA GLY A 152 -21.12 -34.79 32.23
C GLY A 152 -20.24 -34.54 31.00
N ILE A 153 -20.04 -35.55 30.14
CA ILE A 153 -19.11 -35.43 29.00
C ILE A 153 -19.57 -34.38 27.99
N ALA A 154 -20.88 -34.26 27.76
CA ALA A 154 -21.40 -33.25 26.84
C ALA A 154 -21.09 -31.82 27.33
N ALA A 155 -21.22 -31.56 28.63
CA ALA A 155 -20.93 -30.26 29.24
C ALA A 155 -19.43 -29.94 29.26
N GLU A 156 -18.58 -30.92 29.56
CA GLU A 156 -17.12 -30.77 29.50
C GLU A 156 -16.65 -30.47 28.08
N VAL A 157 -17.09 -31.25 27.08
CA VAL A 157 -16.75 -31.03 25.67
C VAL A 157 -17.23 -29.65 25.21
N GLY A 158 -18.44 -29.22 25.59
CA GLY A 158 -18.95 -27.89 25.26
C GLY A 158 -18.08 -26.76 25.81
N THR A 159 -17.60 -26.89 27.05
CA THR A 159 -16.69 -25.92 27.66
C THR A 159 -15.37 -25.83 26.89
N PHE A 160 -14.77 -26.97 26.56
CA PHE A 160 -13.52 -27.03 25.79
C PHE A 160 -13.66 -26.47 24.38
N VAL A 161 -14.78 -26.77 23.70
CA VAL A 161 -15.09 -26.23 22.37
C VAL A 161 -15.23 -24.71 22.45
N ASN A 162 -15.99 -24.17 23.40
CA ASN A 162 -16.17 -22.73 23.56
C ASN A 162 -14.85 -22.00 23.83
N VAL A 163 -13.98 -22.56 24.68
CA VAL A 163 -12.64 -22.00 24.93
C VAL A 163 -11.80 -21.99 23.65
N THR A 164 -11.83 -23.07 22.87
CA THR A 164 -11.09 -23.15 21.61
C THR A 164 -11.61 -22.14 20.58
N LEU A 165 -12.93 -21.99 20.47
CA LEU A 165 -13.55 -20.98 19.60
C LEU A 165 -13.19 -19.55 20.03
N LEU A 166 -13.17 -19.27 21.34
CA LEU A 166 -12.76 -17.98 21.86
C LEU A 166 -11.31 -17.66 21.50
N LEU A 167 -10.39 -18.62 21.68
CA LEU A 167 -8.99 -18.45 21.30
C LEU A 167 -8.82 -18.23 19.79
N ALA A 168 -9.58 -18.95 18.96
CA ALA A 168 -9.57 -18.74 17.51
C ALA A 168 -10.11 -17.34 17.13
N ALA A 169 -11.14 -16.84 17.80
CA ALA A 169 -11.66 -15.50 17.57
C ALA A 169 -10.64 -14.42 17.96
N ILE A 170 -9.95 -14.58 19.10
CA ILE A 170 -8.88 -13.69 19.53
C ILE A 170 -7.75 -13.66 18.49
N ASP A 171 -7.36 -14.82 17.96
CA ASP A 171 -6.34 -14.91 16.90
C ASP A 171 -6.75 -14.09 15.67
N ILE A 172 -7.97 -14.27 15.15
CA ILE A 172 -8.49 -13.48 14.02
C ILE A 172 -8.38 -11.97 14.28
N VAL A 173 -8.72 -11.51 15.48
CA VAL A 173 -8.61 -10.09 15.84
C VAL A 173 -7.16 -9.61 15.83
N VAL A 174 -6.24 -10.39 16.41
CA VAL A 174 -4.80 -10.07 16.41
C VAL A 174 -4.26 -9.97 14.99
N ILE A 175 -4.69 -10.87 14.11
CA ILE A 175 -4.27 -10.91 12.70
C ILE A 175 -4.72 -9.67 11.95
N VAL A 176 -6.00 -9.29 12.11
CA VAL A 176 -6.55 -8.11 11.45
C VAL A 176 -5.86 -6.84 11.94
N LEU A 177 -5.63 -6.72 13.25
CA LEU A 177 -4.97 -5.56 13.83
C LEU A 177 -3.50 -5.47 13.40
N PHE A 178 -2.73 -6.55 13.59
CA PHE A 178 -1.31 -6.58 13.27
C PHE A 178 -1.07 -6.45 11.76
N GLY A 179 -1.84 -7.19 10.96
CA GLY A 179 -1.81 -7.10 9.50
C GLY A 179 -2.17 -5.71 8.99
N GLY A 180 -3.21 -5.09 9.57
CA GLY A 180 -3.62 -3.72 9.23
C GLY A 180 -2.51 -2.69 9.51
N VAL A 181 -1.87 -2.75 10.69
CA VAL A 181 -0.76 -1.84 11.04
C VAL A 181 0.44 -2.03 10.12
N LEU A 182 0.78 -3.27 9.79
CA LEU A 182 1.90 -3.57 8.88
C LEU A 182 1.61 -3.13 7.45
N LEU A 183 0.40 -3.36 6.95
CA LEU A 183 -0.03 -2.92 5.62
C LEU A 183 -0.02 -1.39 5.52
N ASP A 184 -0.52 -0.71 6.54
CA ASP A 184 -0.54 0.75 6.58
C ASP A 184 0.88 1.32 6.53
N ARG A 185 1.77 0.83 7.40
CA ARG A 185 3.14 1.33 7.48
C ARG A 185 3.99 1.01 6.27
N ASN A 186 3.83 -0.18 5.67
CA ASN A 186 4.72 -0.64 4.60
C ASN A 186 4.20 -0.35 3.19
N VAL A 187 2.89 -0.12 3.02
CA VAL A 187 2.26 0.01 1.70
C VAL A 187 1.38 1.26 1.61
N ILE A 188 0.34 1.37 2.44
CA ILE A 188 -0.69 2.41 2.27
C ILE A 188 -0.12 3.81 2.50
N SER A 189 0.51 4.03 3.66
CA SER A 189 1.02 5.35 4.04
C SER A 189 2.09 5.86 3.07
N PRO A 190 3.10 5.05 2.66
CA PRO A 190 4.07 5.51 1.68
C PRO A 190 3.49 5.77 0.27
N VAL A 191 2.54 4.95 -0.20
CA VAL A 191 1.86 5.19 -1.49
C VAL A 191 1.05 6.50 -1.43
N ARG A 192 0.37 6.79 -0.31
CA ARG A 192 -0.36 8.05 -0.15
C ARG A 192 0.57 9.27 -0.15
N LYS A 193 1.75 9.15 0.46
CA LYS A 193 2.79 10.20 0.41
C LYS A 193 3.27 10.43 -1.03
N LEU A 194 3.51 9.36 -1.81
CA LEU A 194 3.89 9.47 -3.22
C LEU A 194 2.80 10.15 -4.05
N ALA A 195 1.53 9.78 -3.86
CA ALA A 195 0.41 10.40 -4.56
C ALA A 195 0.34 11.92 -4.28
N SER A 196 0.44 12.32 -3.01
CA SER A 196 0.43 13.73 -2.64
C SER A 196 1.66 14.48 -3.17
N ALA A 197 2.84 13.86 -3.18
CA ALA A 197 4.03 14.46 -3.77
C ALA A 197 3.87 14.65 -5.29
N ALA A 198 3.25 13.70 -5.98
CA ALA A 198 2.98 13.80 -7.42
C ALA A 198 2.02 14.95 -7.75
N GLU A 199 0.97 15.17 -6.94
CA GLU A 199 0.07 16.33 -7.09
C GLU A 199 0.81 17.65 -6.93
N LYS A 200 1.71 17.77 -5.94
CA LYS A 200 2.52 18.97 -5.73
C LYS A 200 3.49 19.23 -6.87
N VAL A 201 4.15 18.18 -7.37
CA VAL A 201 5.01 18.27 -8.55
C VAL A 201 4.21 18.72 -9.78
N ALA A 202 2.98 18.24 -9.95
CA ALA A 202 2.08 18.68 -11.02
C ALA A 202 1.66 20.16 -10.87
N ALA A 203 1.59 20.68 -9.64
CA ALA A 203 1.35 22.09 -9.35
C ALA A 203 2.62 22.97 -9.51
N GLY A 204 3.78 22.40 -9.85
CA GLY A 204 5.04 23.11 -10.02
C GLY A 204 5.92 23.19 -8.76
N GLU A 205 5.55 22.51 -7.68
CA GLU A 205 6.35 22.43 -6.46
C GLU A 205 7.31 21.23 -6.50
N TYR A 206 8.56 21.47 -6.91
CA TYR A 206 9.58 20.42 -7.08
C TYR A 206 10.50 20.21 -5.87
N SER A 207 10.26 20.91 -4.75
CA SER A 207 11.10 20.85 -3.54
C SER A 207 10.91 19.59 -2.69
N LEU A 208 9.90 18.76 -3.01
CA LEU A 208 9.61 17.56 -2.23
C LEU A 208 10.40 16.35 -2.72
N ARG A 209 11.25 15.84 -1.85
CA ARG A 209 11.81 14.48 -1.96
C ARG A 209 10.98 13.53 -1.13
N VAL A 210 10.59 12.42 -1.74
CA VAL A 210 9.93 11.35 -0.99
C VAL A 210 11.00 10.47 -0.36
N GLU A 211 11.24 10.69 0.93
CA GLU A 211 12.15 9.90 1.77
C GLU A 211 11.38 8.82 2.55
N GLY A 212 12.06 7.70 2.83
CA GLY A 212 11.59 6.78 3.88
C GLY A 212 10.98 5.45 3.43
N VAL A 213 11.39 4.87 2.30
CA VAL A 213 11.10 3.46 2.02
C VAL A 213 12.30 2.79 1.37
N GLU A 214 13.17 2.19 2.18
CA GLU A 214 14.32 1.44 1.66
C GLU A 214 14.03 -0.06 1.64
N GLY A 215 14.26 -0.67 0.47
CA GLY A 215 14.27 -2.12 0.31
C GLY A 215 12.94 -2.78 -0.10
N ASN A 216 11.93 -2.02 -0.58
CA ASN A 216 10.73 -2.59 -1.22
C ASN A 216 10.35 -1.95 -2.56
N GLU A 217 9.35 -2.52 -3.26
CA GLU A 217 8.86 -2.01 -4.55
C GLU A 217 8.34 -0.58 -4.46
N VAL A 218 7.71 -0.23 -3.34
CA VAL A 218 7.25 1.14 -3.07
C VAL A 218 8.46 2.08 -2.91
N GLY A 219 9.55 1.60 -2.32
CA GLY A 219 10.84 2.27 -2.28
C GLY A 219 11.50 2.44 -3.64
N GLN A 220 11.46 1.41 -4.49
CA GLN A 220 11.93 1.52 -5.88
C GLN A 220 11.09 2.52 -6.69
N LEU A 221 9.77 2.55 -6.44
CA LEU A 221 8.87 3.53 -7.02
C LEU A 221 9.20 4.94 -6.53
N ALA A 222 9.44 5.14 -5.24
CA ALA A 222 9.86 6.42 -4.67
C ALA A 222 11.20 6.89 -5.25
N ALA A 223 12.19 6.01 -5.38
CA ALA A 223 13.47 6.32 -6.01
C ALA A 223 13.31 6.71 -7.50
N SER A 224 12.43 6.01 -8.23
CA SER A 224 12.15 6.31 -9.64
C SER A 224 11.39 7.63 -9.79
N PHE A 225 10.45 7.92 -8.89
CA PHE A 225 9.76 9.20 -8.81
C PHE A 225 10.75 10.35 -8.55
N ASN A 226 11.65 10.21 -7.57
CA ASN A 226 12.65 11.24 -7.27
C ASN A 226 13.57 11.51 -8.48
N ARG A 227 14.01 10.47 -9.20
CA ARG A 227 14.78 10.63 -10.45
C ARG A 227 14.00 11.35 -11.55
N MET A 228 12.70 11.10 -11.67
CA MET A 228 11.84 11.81 -12.62
C MET A 228 11.75 13.30 -12.28
N VAL A 229 11.55 13.64 -11.00
CA VAL A 229 11.51 15.04 -10.53
C VAL A 229 12.84 15.75 -10.81
N GLU A 230 13.97 15.09 -10.54
CA GLU A 230 15.30 15.62 -10.84
C GLU A 230 15.50 15.85 -12.35
N GLY A 231 15.08 14.90 -13.19
CA GLY A 231 15.11 15.06 -14.64
C GLY A 231 14.25 16.23 -15.16
N ILE A 232 13.09 16.49 -14.55
CA ILE A 232 12.24 17.64 -14.88
C ILE A 232 12.96 18.96 -14.55
N LEU A 233 13.57 19.06 -13.36
CA LEU A 233 14.31 20.25 -12.95
C LEU A 233 15.50 20.54 -13.87
N GLU A 234 16.27 19.50 -14.24
CA GLU A 234 17.34 19.65 -15.22
C GLU A 234 16.85 20.10 -16.59
N ALA A 235 15.73 19.54 -17.06
CA ALA A 235 15.16 19.91 -18.35
C ALA A 235 14.68 21.38 -18.37
N GLN A 236 14.07 21.85 -17.28
CA GLN A 236 13.66 23.25 -17.14
C GLN A 236 14.85 24.20 -17.15
N GLU A 237 15.92 23.89 -16.43
CA GLU A 237 17.12 24.75 -16.42
C GLU A 237 17.80 24.78 -17.80
N ARG A 238 17.86 23.65 -18.51
CA ARG A 238 18.37 23.61 -19.90
C ARG A 238 17.52 24.47 -20.83
N LEU A 239 16.20 24.37 -20.73
CA LEU A 239 15.27 25.17 -21.55
C LEU A 239 15.45 26.67 -21.27
N ARG A 240 15.58 27.04 -19.98
CA ARG A 240 15.81 28.43 -19.56
C ARG A 240 17.09 29.00 -20.16
N ARG A 241 18.20 28.27 -20.06
CA ARG A 241 19.50 28.68 -20.64
C ARG A 241 19.44 28.85 -22.15
N SER A 242 18.82 27.88 -22.85
CA SER A 242 18.68 27.95 -24.31
C SER A 242 17.82 29.15 -24.74
N GLY A 243 16.77 29.47 -23.97
CA GLY A 243 15.97 30.67 -24.17
C GLY A 243 16.78 31.97 -24.03
N GLU A 244 17.62 32.07 -23.00
CA GLU A 244 18.51 33.23 -22.79
C GLU A 244 19.52 33.40 -23.93
N GLU A 245 20.11 32.29 -24.40
CA GLU A 245 21.05 32.30 -25.54
C GLU A 245 20.36 32.73 -26.83
N THR A 246 19.17 32.21 -27.10
CA THR A 246 18.37 32.57 -28.28
C THR A 246 17.99 34.04 -28.26
N PHE A 247 17.54 34.54 -27.11
CA PHE A 247 17.21 35.95 -26.92
C PHE A 247 18.42 36.87 -27.17
N ARG A 248 19.60 36.49 -26.68
CA ARG A 248 20.85 37.24 -26.93
C ARG A 248 21.23 37.22 -28.42
N ALA A 249 21.10 36.07 -29.08
CA ALA A 249 21.39 35.94 -30.50
C ALA A 249 20.46 36.81 -31.36
N GLU A 250 19.16 36.84 -31.04
CA GLU A 250 18.18 37.67 -31.75
C GLU A 250 18.44 39.17 -31.56
N LYS A 251 18.83 39.58 -30.34
CA LYS A 251 19.25 40.97 -30.06
C LYS A 251 20.45 41.36 -30.92
N LEU A 252 21.49 40.51 -30.97
CA LEU A 252 22.68 40.76 -31.78
C LEU A 252 22.37 40.80 -33.29
N ALA A 253 21.53 39.89 -33.78
CA ALA A 253 21.11 39.88 -35.18
C ALA A 253 20.35 41.16 -35.56
N THR A 254 19.49 41.66 -34.66
CA THR A 254 18.75 42.91 -34.87
C THR A 254 19.68 44.12 -34.86
N VAL A 255 20.61 44.19 -33.91
CA VAL A 255 21.66 45.22 -33.90
C VAL A 255 22.49 45.16 -35.19
N GLY A 256 22.85 43.96 -35.66
CA GLY A 256 23.59 43.76 -36.91
C GLY A 256 22.83 44.27 -38.13
N ARG A 257 21.53 43.98 -38.24
CA ARG A 257 20.67 44.51 -39.32
C ARG A 257 20.57 46.04 -39.29
N LEU A 258 20.39 46.61 -38.11
CA LEU A 258 20.34 48.07 -37.94
C LEU A 258 21.69 48.71 -38.29
N ALA A 259 22.80 48.14 -37.84
CA ALA A 259 24.14 48.63 -38.16
C ALA A 259 24.43 48.56 -39.68
N ALA A 260 24.01 47.48 -40.35
CA ALA A 260 24.15 47.36 -41.81
C ALA A 260 23.27 48.37 -42.57
N GLY A 261 22.02 48.58 -42.12
CA GLY A 261 21.14 49.61 -42.68
C GLY A 261 21.71 51.02 -42.51
N VAL A 262 22.21 51.35 -41.31
CA VAL A 262 22.86 52.62 -41.03
C VAL A 262 24.14 52.80 -41.84
N ALA A 263 24.97 51.76 -41.98
CA ALA A 263 26.16 51.84 -42.83
C ALA A 263 25.81 52.16 -44.28
N HIS A 264 24.72 51.59 -44.80
CA HIS A 264 24.22 51.89 -46.14
C HIS A 264 23.68 53.33 -46.25
N GLU A 265 22.86 53.76 -45.29
CA GLU A 265 22.27 55.10 -45.27
C GLU A 265 23.28 56.22 -45.01
N VAL A 266 24.35 55.97 -44.24
CA VAL A 266 25.48 56.89 -44.04
C VAL A 266 26.43 56.87 -45.24
N GLY A 267 26.58 55.74 -45.92
CA GLY A 267 27.43 55.64 -47.13
C GLY A 267 26.99 56.61 -48.23
N ASN A 268 25.68 56.77 -48.42
CA ASN A 268 25.09 57.65 -49.44
C ASN A 268 25.50 59.14 -49.29
N PRO A 269 25.25 59.83 -48.15
CA PRO A 269 25.66 61.21 -47.93
C PRO A 269 27.19 61.37 -47.97
N VAL A 270 27.96 60.39 -47.46
CA VAL A 270 29.44 60.42 -47.55
C VAL A 270 29.90 60.43 -49.00
N MET A 271 29.29 59.61 -49.85
CA MET A 271 29.60 59.57 -51.28
C MET A 271 29.23 60.89 -51.98
N ALA A 272 28.10 61.50 -51.61
CA ALA A 272 27.70 62.82 -52.10
C ALA A 272 28.68 63.93 -51.68
N ILE A 273 29.06 63.98 -50.39
CA ILE A 273 30.07 64.91 -49.87
C ILE A 273 31.38 64.78 -50.65
N ARG A 274 31.84 63.54 -50.88
CA ARG A 274 33.05 63.28 -51.66
C ARG A 274 32.90 63.79 -53.09
N GLY A 275 31.76 63.54 -53.73
CA GLY A 275 31.47 64.01 -55.09
C GLY A 275 31.52 65.54 -55.21
N TYR A 276 30.91 66.26 -54.27
CA TYR A 276 30.98 67.74 -54.23
C TYR A 276 32.40 68.24 -53.98
N ALA A 277 33.14 67.62 -53.06
CA ALA A 277 34.53 67.99 -52.81
C ALA A 277 35.44 67.75 -54.03
N GLU A 278 35.29 66.61 -54.71
CA GLU A 278 36.02 66.30 -55.95
C GLU A 278 35.63 67.27 -57.08
N TYR A 279 34.36 67.64 -57.20
CA TYR A 279 33.87 68.63 -58.16
C TYR A 279 34.54 69.99 -57.98
N LEU A 280 34.51 70.51 -56.74
CA LEU A 280 35.13 71.77 -56.35
C LEU A 280 36.63 71.79 -56.65
N LEU A 281 37.33 70.69 -56.35
CA LEU A 281 38.77 70.56 -56.59
C LEU A 281 39.12 70.52 -58.09
N LYS A 282 38.30 69.87 -58.92
CA LYS A 282 38.61 69.58 -60.32
C LYS A 282 38.18 70.68 -61.29
N HIS A 283 37.01 71.29 -61.06
CA HIS A 283 36.40 72.21 -62.04
C HIS A 283 36.58 73.69 -61.70
N ARG A 284 37.00 74.03 -60.47
CA ARG A 284 37.20 75.42 -60.00
C ARG A 284 36.03 76.34 -60.39
N PRO A 285 34.80 76.00 -59.99
CA PRO A 285 33.61 76.77 -60.35
C PRO A 285 33.64 78.18 -59.76
N ASP A 286 32.74 79.05 -60.21
CA ASP A 286 32.66 80.42 -59.69
C ASP A 286 32.22 80.45 -58.21
N ALA A 287 32.22 81.65 -57.61
CA ALA A 287 31.93 81.81 -56.19
C ALA A 287 30.50 81.41 -55.82
N ALA A 288 29.53 81.59 -56.73
CA ALA A 288 28.13 81.27 -56.47
C ALA A 288 27.92 79.75 -56.48
N GLU A 289 28.44 79.07 -57.49
CA GLU A 289 28.35 77.62 -57.64
C GLU A 289 29.20 76.87 -56.60
N SER A 290 30.35 77.45 -56.21
CA SER A 290 31.14 76.95 -55.08
C SER A 290 30.36 77.01 -53.75
N GLY A 291 29.64 78.10 -53.53
CA GLY A 291 28.80 78.29 -52.35
C GLY A 291 27.69 77.24 -52.27
N GLU A 292 27.00 76.98 -53.38
CA GLU A 292 25.93 75.97 -53.45
C GLU A 292 26.46 74.55 -53.18
N CYS A 293 27.63 74.19 -53.71
CA CYS A 293 28.28 72.90 -53.40
C CYS A 293 28.63 72.76 -51.91
N LEU A 294 29.15 73.82 -51.29
CA LEU A 294 29.47 73.82 -49.86
C LEU A 294 28.21 73.71 -48.99
N ASP A 295 27.12 74.37 -49.36
CA ASP A 295 25.83 74.23 -48.68
C ASP A 295 25.31 72.80 -48.76
N LYS A 296 25.46 72.13 -49.91
CA LYS A 296 25.11 70.71 -50.08
C LYS A 296 25.96 69.79 -49.21
N VAL A 297 27.26 70.06 -49.06
CA VAL A 297 28.12 69.31 -48.14
C VAL A 297 27.67 69.45 -46.68
N VAL A 298 27.27 70.65 -46.27
CA VAL A 298 26.73 70.92 -44.92
C VAL A 298 25.39 70.22 -44.71
N GLU A 299 24.53 70.17 -45.73
CA GLU A 299 23.24 69.48 -45.68
C GLU A 299 23.42 67.95 -45.49
N GLU A 300 24.34 67.34 -46.25
CA GLU A 300 24.62 65.91 -46.16
C GLU A 300 25.33 65.53 -44.84
N THR A 301 26.17 66.41 -44.27
CA THR A 301 26.74 66.17 -42.92
C THR A 301 25.69 66.23 -41.81
N LYS A 302 24.70 67.13 -41.91
CA LYS A 302 23.54 67.15 -40.98
C LYS A 302 22.68 65.88 -41.09
N LYS A 303 22.50 65.34 -42.30
CA LYS A 303 21.84 64.04 -42.49
C LYS A 303 22.57 62.91 -41.76
N ILE A 304 23.89 62.82 -41.91
CA ILE A 304 24.71 61.81 -41.20
C ILE A 304 24.52 61.93 -39.68
N GLU A 305 24.57 63.16 -39.16
CA GLU A 305 24.36 63.41 -37.73
C GLU A 305 22.99 62.91 -37.24
N ASN A 306 21.92 63.15 -38.01
CA ASN A 306 20.57 62.67 -37.69
C ASN A 306 20.46 61.14 -37.73
N ILE A 307 21.07 60.48 -38.73
CA ILE A 307 21.09 59.01 -38.84
C ILE A 307 21.83 58.39 -37.64
N VAL A 308 23.00 58.91 -37.27
CA VAL A 308 23.80 58.42 -36.14
C VAL A 308 23.06 58.63 -34.81
N ARG A 309 22.43 59.80 -34.63
CA ARG A 309 21.64 60.12 -33.43
C ARG A 309 20.42 59.19 -33.29
N GLY A 310 19.79 58.82 -34.41
CA GLY A 310 18.74 57.80 -34.45
C GLY A 310 19.21 56.43 -33.95
N LEU A 311 20.37 55.95 -34.40
CA LEU A 311 20.92 54.65 -33.99
C LEU A 311 21.28 54.58 -32.49
N LEU A 312 21.86 55.66 -31.94
CA LEU A 312 22.22 55.79 -30.52
C LEU A 312 20.99 55.73 -29.59
N SER A 313 19.83 56.20 -30.04
CA SER A 313 18.58 56.10 -29.26
C SER A 313 18.11 54.65 -29.08
N VAL A 314 18.28 53.81 -30.10
CA VAL A 314 17.90 52.39 -30.06
C VAL A 314 18.84 51.57 -29.18
N ALA A 315 20.14 51.91 -29.17
CA ALA A 315 21.14 51.23 -28.35
C ALA A 315 21.06 51.59 -26.85
N SER A 316 20.71 52.83 -26.52
CA SER A 316 20.66 53.34 -25.13
C SER A 316 19.38 53.02 -24.37
N SER A 317 18.33 52.56 -25.05
CA SER A 317 17.03 52.20 -24.44
C SER A 317 17.07 51.00 -23.46
N SER A 318 18.25 50.44 -23.15
CA SER A 318 18.40 49.31 -22.20
C SER A 318 18.73 49.73 -20.76
N ASP A 319 19.01 51.01 -20.46
CA ASP A 319 19.40 51.49 -19.11
C ASP A 319 18.26 52.15 -18.31
N GLY A 320 17.00 51.89 -18.68
CA GLY A 320 15.86 52.28 -17.85
C GLY A 320 15.89 51.55 -16.50
N ARG A 321 16.36 52.21 -15.44
CA ARG A 321 16.26 51.72 -14.06
C ARG A 321 14.78 51.42 -13.77
N LYS A 322 14.43 50.15 -13.68
CA LYS A 322 13.10 49.74 -13.23
C LYS A 322 12.97 50.07 -11.75
N GLY A 323 12.04 50.95 -11.41
CA GLY A 323 11.70 51.35 -10.05
C GLY A 323 10.22 51.74 -9.97
N ALA A 324 9.64 51.72 -8.78
CA ALA A 324 8.33 52.30 -8.56
C ALA A 324 8.41 53.80 -8.87
N THR A 325 7.59 54.27 -9.81
CA THR A 325 7.56 55.66 -10.25
C THR A 325 6.12 56.13 -10.29
N ASP A 326 5.92 57.41 -9.97
CA ASP A 326 4.63 58.07 -10.12
C ASP A 326 4.38 58.37 -11.61
N VAL A 327 3.40 57.69 -12.19
CA VAL A 327 3.01 57.83 -13.59
C VAL A 327 2.47 59.24 -13.87
N ASN A 328 1.73 59.82 -12.92
CA ASN A 328 1.12 61.15 -13.09
C ASN A 328 2.22 62.23 -13.14
N ALA A 329 3.26 62.08 -12.30
CA ALA A 329 4.42 62.97 -12.32
C ALA A 329 5.20 62.91 -13.64
N VAL A 330 5.43 61.71 -14.18
CA VAL A 330 6.14 61.54 -15.47
C VAL A 330 5.33 62.14 -16.62
N VAL A 331 4.01 61.98 -16.61
CA VAL A 331 3.13 62.56 -17.64
C VAL A 331 3.17 64.09 -17.58
N HIS A 332 3.13 64.68 -16.38
CA HIS A 332 3.26 66.13 -16.21
C HIS A 332 4.60 66.66 -16.73
N GLU A 333 5.72 66.06 -16.32
CA GLU A 333 7.07 66.48 -16.73
C GLU A 333 7.25 66.39 -18.26
N THR A 334 6.71 65.33 -18.87
CA THR A 334 6.77 65.14 -20.32
C THR A 334 5.96 66.19 -21.08
N VAL A 335 4.74 66.50 -20.62
CA VAL A 335 3.89 67.54 -21.24
C VAL A 335 4.52 68.92 -21.10
N GLU A 336 5.12 69.23 -19.95
CA GLU A 336 5.80 70.49 -19.71
C GLU A 336 7.01 70.66 -20.65
N MET A 337 7.82 69.60 -20.79
CA MET A 337 8.97 69.58 -21.70
C MET A 337 8.58 69.75 -23.17
N LEU A 338 7.49 69.11 -23.61
CA LEU A 338 7.00 69.21 -24.99
C LEU A 338 6.34 70.57 -25.28
N SER A 339 5.68 71.16 -24.28
CA SER A 339 5.10 72.50 -24.37
C SER A 339 6.20 73.57 -24.51
N TYR A 340 7.31 73.43 -23.77
CA TYR A 340 8.46 74.34 -23.86
C TYR A 340 9.12 74.36 -25.25
N ARG A 341 9.08 73.23 -25.99
CA ARG A 341 9.62 73.14 -27.36
C ARG A 341 8.66 73.66 -28.44
N ASN A 342 7.54 74.27 -28.07
CA ASN A 342 6.53 74.81 -28.99
C ASN A 342 5.97 73.76 -29.96
N LEU A 343 5.95 72.47 -29.57
CA LEU A 343 5.42 71.42 -30.44
C LEU A 343 3.88 71.47 -30.58
N PHE A 344 3.19 72.10 -29.62
CA PHE A 344 1.74 72.23 -29.59
C PHE A 344 1.30 73.66 -29.93
N ARG A 345 1.73 74.19 -31.09
CA ARG A 345 1.39 75.58 -31.49
C ARG A 345 -0.12 75.84 -31.61
N ASP A 346 -0.92 74.82 -31.90
CA ASP A 346 -2.36 74.94 -32.19
C ASP A 346 -3.23 73.89 -31.48
N VAL A 347 -2.76 73.28 -30.39
CA VAL A 347 -3.49 72.20 -29.69
C VAL A 347 -3.50 72.45 -28.19
N GLU A 348 -4.69 72.49 -27.58
CA GLU A 348 -4.88 72.56 -26.13
C GLU A 348 -4.71 71.14 -25.54
N VAL A 349 -3.67 70.93 -24.74
CA VAL A 349 -3.42 69.67 -24.05
C VAL A 349 -4.07 69.71 -22.67
N ARG A 350 -5.07 68.87 -22.42
CA ARG A 350 -5.65 68.65 -21.09
C ARG A 350 -5.21 67.31 -20.52
N LEU A 351 -4.75 67.33 -19.27
CA LEU A 351 -4.37 66.16 -18.51
C LEU A 351 -5.51 65.81 -17.53
N GLU A 352 -6.18 64.69 -17.77
CA GLU A 352 -7.12 64.08 -16.84
C GLU A 352 -6.44 62.85 -16.23
N LEU A 353 -5.77 63.05 -15.10
CA LEU A 353 -5.04 62.01 -14.38
C LEU A 353 -5.88 61.54 -13.20
N GLY A 354 -5.97 60.21 -13.02
CA GLY A 354 -6.81 59.53 -12.02
C GLY A 354 -6.14 59.28 -10.68
#